data_AF-A0A0D0AXG2-F1
#
_entry.id   AF-A0A0D0AXG2-F1
#
_cell.length_a   1.000
_cell.length_b   1.000
_cell.length_c   1.000
_cell.angle_alpha   90.00
_cell.angle_beta   90.00
_cell.angle_gamma   90.00
#
_symmetry.space_group_name_H-M   'P 1'
#
loop_
_entity.id
_entity.type
_entity.pdbx_description
1 polymer ?
#
loop_
_entity_poly.entity_id
_entity_poly.type
_entity_poly.pdbx_seq_one_letter_code
_entity_poly.pdbx_strand_id
1 'polypeptide(L)'
;MHRALQSEDIIHAILEHIKYSSTDLINVAMTCSQLAGPALDILWYEQPSLVPLIMCLPQDTWEVVDQTIVSEVYHLSLDSTMLTVL
;
A
#
# COMPACT_ATOMS: atom_id res chain seq x y z
N MET A 1 -17.01 -17.33 -10.36
CA MET A 1 -17.29 -16.10 -9.59
C MET A 1 -18.57 -15.46 -10.09
N HIS A 2 -19.35 -14.83 -9.20
CA HIS A 2 -20.56 -14.09 -9.59
C HIS A 2 -20.21 -12.91 -10.50
N ARG A 3 -21.08 -12.53 -11.44
CA ARG A 3 -20.80 -11.49 -12.46
C ARG A 3 -20.43 -10.13 -11.86
N ALA A 4 -20.97 -9.79 -10.69
CA ALA A 4 -20.61 -8.57 -9.98
C ALA A 4 -19.12 -8.53 -9.59
N LEU A 5 -18.52 -9.69 -9.26
CA LEU A 5 -17.09 -9.83 -8.95
C LEU A 5 -16.22 -9.98 -10.21
N GLN A 6 -16.74 -9.62 -11.38
CA GLN A 6 -15.95 -9.42 -12.60
C GLN A 6 -15.77 -7.93 -12.91
N SER A 7 -16.43 -7.05 -12.17
CA SER A 7 -16.27 -5.61 -12.30
C SER A 7 -15.13 -5.16 -11.40
N GLU A 8 -14.10 -4.58 -11.99
CA GLU A 8 -12.91 -4.14 -11.28
C GLU A 8 -13.22 -3.05 -10.23
N ASP A 9 -14.14 -2.14 -10.54
CA ASP A 9 -14.61 -1.10 -9.60
C ASP A 9 -15.23 -1.67 -8.32
N ILE A 10 -16.01 -2.74 -8.45
CA ILE A 10 -16.66 -3.40 -7.32
C ILE A 10 -15.60 -4.12 -6.47
N ILE A 11 -14.64 -4.78 -7.12
CA ILE A 11 -13.53 -5.42 -6.41
C ILE A 11 -12.74 -4.36 -5.65
N HIS A 12 -12.32 -3.27 -6.30
CA HIS A 12 -11.58 -2.19 -5.65
C HIS A 12 -12.33 -1.60 -4.45
N ALA A 13 -13.63 -1.31 -4.58
CA ALA A 13 -14.43 -0.80 -3.48
C ALA A 13 -14.51 -1.77 -2.29
N ILE A 14 -14.59 -3.08 -2.56
CA ILE A 14 -14.56 -4.11 -1.52
C ILE A 14 -13.18 -4.14 -0.86
N LEU A 15 -12.11 -4.16 -1.66
CA LEU A 15 -10.73 -4.25 -1.16
C LEU A 15 -10.36 -3.06 -0.29
N GLU A 16 -10.69 -1.84 -0.72
CA GLU A 16 -10.54 -0.63 0.09
C GLU A 16 -11.31 -0.69 1.42
N HIS A 17 -12.47 -1.36 1.44
CA HIS A 17 -13.25 -1.49 2.67
C HIS A 17 -12.70 -2.53 3.66
N ILE A 18 -12.05 -3.59 3.17
CA ILE A 18 -11.52 -4.68 4.02
C ILE A 18 -10.04 -4.53 4.38
N LYS A 19 -9.35 -3.55 3.79
CA LYS A 19 -7.93 -3.28 4.00
C LYS A 19 -7.70 -2.57 5.32
N TYR A 20 -7.65 -3.35 6.40
CA TYR A 20 -7.19 -2.87 7.70
C TYR A 20 -5.67 -2.95 7.84
N SER A 21 -5.05 -3.85 7.06
CA SER A 21 -3.60 -4.05 7.01
C SER A 21 -3.15 -4.52 5.63
N SER A 22 -1.85 -4.38 5.33
CA SER A 22 -1.25 -4.95 4.12
C SER A 22 -1.37 -6.48 4.06
N THR A 23 -1.37 -7.15 5.24
CA THR A 23 -1.58 -8.59 5.35
C THR A 23 -2.94 -9.03 4.81
N ASP A 24 -3.99 -8.23 4.99
CA ASP A 24 -5.33 -8.56 4.48
C ASP A 24 -5.33 -8.61 2.95
N LEU A 25 -4.69 -7.62 2.30
CA LEU A 25 -4.55 -7.59 0.84
C LEU A 25 -3.66 -8.72 0.32
N ILE A 26 -2.57 -9.06 1.02
CA ILE A 26 -1.73 -10.21 0.67
C ILE A 26 -2.55 -11.50 0.72
N ASN A 27 -3.31 -11.71 1.80
CA ASN A 27 -4.16 -12.88 1.94
C ASN A 27 -5.18 -12.97 0.80
N VAL A 28 -5.83 -11.86 0.46
CA VAL A 28 -6.78 -11.79 -0.67
C VAL A 28 -6.09 -12.12 -1.99
N ALA A 29 -4.92 -11.52 -2.27
CA ALA A 29 -4.16 -11.76 -3.48
C ALA A 29 -3.76 -13.24 -3.64
N MET A 30 -3.51 -13.92 -2.52
CA MET A 30 -3.14 -15.34 -2.49
C MET A 30 -4.32 -16.29 -2.63
N THR A 31 -5.58 -15.82 -2.56
CA THR A 31 -6.76 -16.69 -2.67
C THR A 31 -7.06 -17.13 -4.11
N CYS A 32 -7.05 -16.19 -5.06
CA CYS A 32 -7.38 -16.46 -6.46
C CYS A 32 -6.85 -15.38 -7.41
N SER A 33 -6.61 -15.78 -8.66
CA SER A 33 -5.98 -14.91 -9.68
C SER A 33 -6.80 -13.69 -10.07
N GLN A 34 -8.13 -13.73 -9.96
CA GLN A 34 -9.00 -12.58 -10.30
C GLN A 34 -8.93 -11.46 -9.26
N LEU A 35 -8.63 -11.78 -7.99
CA LEU A 35 -8.46 -10.79 -6.93
C LEU A 35 -7.00 -10.37 -6.76
N ALA A 36 -6.06 -11.18 -7.26
CA ALA A 36 -4.62 -10.92 -7.17
C ALA A 36 -4.21 -9.57 -7.76
N GLY A 37 -4.64 -9.25 -8.99
CA GLY A 37 -4.31 -7.97 -9.64
C GLY A 37 -4.74 -6.77 -8.80
N PRO A 38 -6.05 -6.58 -8.58
CA PRO A 38 -6.56 -5.44 -7.81
C PRO A 38 -5.97 -5.33 -6.39
N ALA A 39 -5.77 -6.46 -5.70
CA ALA A 39 -5.19 -6.44 -4.36
C ALA A 39 -3.71 -6.03 -4.36
N LEU A 40 -2.95 -6.48 -5.37
CA LEU A 40 -1.55 -6.07 -5.54
C LEU A 40 -1.44 -4.61 -5.98
N ASP A 41 -2.33 -4.11 -6.83
CA ASP A 41 -2.32 -2.70 -7.26
C ASP A 41 -2.48 -1.75 -6.08
N ILE A 42 -3.43 -2.04 -5.19
CA ILE A 42 -3.64 -1.28 -3.95
C ILE A 42 -2.41 -1.38 -3.03
N LEU A 43 -1.82 -2.57 -2.90
CA LEU A 43 -0.63 -2.80 -2.05
C LEU A 43 0.60 -2.05 -2.58
N TRP A 44 0.80 -2.02 -3.90
CA TRP A 44 1.89 -1.28 -4.54
C TRP A 44 1.68 0.22 -4.49
N TYR A 45 0.44 0.69 -4.64
CA TYR A 45 0.09 2.11 -4.54
C TYR A 45 0.47 2.70 -3.17
N GLU A 46 0.28 1.93 -2.09
CA GLU A 46 0.60 2.37 -0.73
C GLU A 46 2.05 2.17 -0.30
N GLN A 47 2.83 1.40 -1.06
CA GLN A 47 4.20 1.09 -0.68
C GLN A 47 5.06 2.37 -0.75
N PRO A 48 5.56 2.91 0.39
CA PRO A 48 6.32 4.16 0.40
C PRO A 48 7.71 4.05 -0.26
N SER A 49 8.15 2.83 -0.58
CA SER A 49 9.49 2.58 -1.07
C SER A 49 9.56 1.40 -2.04
N LEU A 50 10.32 1.54 -3.12
CA LEU A 50 10.61 0.45 -4.04
C LEU A 50 11.74 -0.48 -3.53
N VAL A 51 12.31 -0.21 -2.35
CA VAL A 51 13.37 -1.04 -1.76
C VAL A 51 13.03 -2.54 -1.75
N PRO A 52 11.82 -2.98 -1.35
CA PRO A 52 11.47 -4.40 -1.38
C PRO A 52 11.54 -5.02 -2.78
N LEU A 53 11.25 -4.27 -3.86
CA LEU A 53 11.41 -4.75 -5.24
C LEU A 53 12.88 -4.93 -5.61
N ILE A 54 13.70 -3.94 -5.25
CA ILE A 54 15.14 -3.98 -5.53
C ILE A 54 15.76 -5.18 -4.80
N MET A 55 15.33 -5.46 -3.57
CA MET A 55 15.76 -6.62 -2.79
C MET A 55 15.35 -7.98 -3.38
N CYS A 56 14.42 -8.02 -4.35
CA CYS A 56 14.09 -9.24 -5.09
C CYS A 56 15.06 -9.54 -6.25
N LEU A 57 15.93 -8.58 -6.61
CA LEU A 57 16.97 -8.80 -7.63
C LEU A 57 18.13 -9.64 -7.05
N PRO A 58 18.97 -10.27 -7.90
CA PRO A 58 20.13 -11.02 -7.44
C PRO A 58 21.01 -10.23 -6.47
N GLN A 59 21.58 -10.89 -5.46
CA GLN A 59 22.20 -10.21 -4.32
C GLN A 59 23.44 -9.37 -4.68
N ASP A 60 24.07 -9.63 -5.82
CA ASP A 60 25.18 -8.86 -6.37
C ASP A 60 24.74 -7.58 -7.11
N THR A 61 23.44 -7.35 -7.27
CA THR A 61 22.88 -6.19 -7.99
C THR A 61 22.49 -5.02 -7.07
N TRP A 62 22.52 -5.21 -5.76
CA TRP A 62 22.15 -4.19 -4.79
C TRP A 62 22.92 -4.33 -3.48
N GLU A 63 23.10 -3.22 -2.78
CA GLU A 63 23.65 -3.16 -1.43
C GLU A 63 22.82 -2.18 -0.59
N VAL A 64 22.71 -2.44 0.72
CA VAL A 64 22.04 -1.54 1.65
C VAL A 64 23.07 -0.56 2.18
N VAL A 65 22.98 0.69 1.74
CA VAL A 65 23.82 1.80 2.21
C VAL A 65 22.93 2.72 3.06
N ASP A 66 23.21 2.77 4.37
CA ASP A 66 22.58 3.60 5.42
C ASP A 66 21.08 3.42 5.73
N GLN A 67 20.80 3.08 7.00
CA GLN A 67 19.46 3.04 7.61
C GLN A 67 19.03 4.43 8.09
N THR A 68 18.80 5.40 7.20
CA THR A 68 18.19 6.67 7.62
C THR A 68 16.67 6.58 7.54
N ILE A 69 16.03 6.17 8.64
CA ILE A 69 14.58 6.25 8.80
C ILE A 69 14.23 7.73 9.05
N VAL A 70 13.75 8.44 8.01
CA VAL A 70 13.08 9.74 8.21
C VAL A 70 11.58 9.49 8.33
N SER A 71 11.12 9.26 9.56
CA SER A 71 9.70 9.26 9.91
C SER A 71 9.30 10.67 10.36
N GLU A 72 9.11 11.59 9.42
CA GLU A 72 8.54 12.92 9.68
C GLU A 72 7.41 13.25 8.70
N VAL A 73 6.39 12.39 8.56
CA VAL A 73 5.13 12.81 7.92
C VAL A 73 3.90 12.07 8.47
N TYR A 74 3.65 12.05 9.79
CA TYR A 74 2.29 11.70 10.31
C TYR A 74 1.90 12.40 11.62
N HIS A 75 2.51 13.53 11.96
CA HIS A 75 1.96 14.41 13.00
C HIS A 75 1.67 15.80 12.44
N LEU A 76 0.86 15.86 11.37
CA LEU A 76 -0.04 17.01 11.21
C LEU A 76 -1.04 16.92 12.36
N SER A 77 -0.60 17.42 13.52
CA SER A 77 -1.47 17.93 14.54
C SER A 77 -2.52 18.79 13.86
N LEU A 78 -3.78 18.37 13.95
CA LEU A 78 -4.87 19.33 14.06
C LEU A 78 -4.62 20.13 15.35
N ASP A 79 -3.67 21.05 15.32
CA ASP A 79 -3.74 22.21 16.18
C ASP A 79 -4.42 23.31 15.38
N SER A 80 -5.75 23.18 15.39
CA SER A 80 -6.67 24.27 15.16
C SER A 80 -6.42 25.32 16.23
N THR A 81 -5.47 26.23 16.05
CA THR A 81 -5.51 27.62 16.55
C THR A 81 -4.28 28.38 16.08
N MET A 82 -4.49 29.66 15.76
CA MET A 82 -3.49 30.67 15.35
C MET A 82 -3.21 30.82 13.85
N LEU A 83 -4.25 30.73 13.03
CA LEU A 83 -4.46 31.70 11.95
C LEU A 83 -5.15 32.94 12.54
N THR A 84 -4.45 33.77 13.32
CA THR A 84 -4.88 35.15 13.57
C THR A 84 -3.70 36.01 14.05
N VAL A 85 -3.58 37.18 13.41
CA VAL A 85 -2.87 38.39 13.82
C VAL A 85 -1.43 38.55 13.30
N LEU A 86 -1.38 39.35 12.21
CA LEU A 86 -0.32 40.23 11.69
C LEU A 86 0.85 39.59 10.94
#